data_AF-Q92Z78-F1
#
_entry.id   AF-Q92Z78-F1
#
_cell.length_a   1.000
_cell.length_b   1.000
_cell.length_c   1.000
_cell.angle_alpha   90.00
_cell.angle_beta   90.00
_cell.angle_gamma   90.00
#
_symmetry.space_group_name_H-M   'P 1'
#
loop_
_entity.id
_entity.type
_entity.pdbx_description
1 polymer ?
#
loop_
_entity_poly.entity_id
_entity_poly.type
_entity_poly.pdbx_seq_one_letter_code
_entity_poly.pdbx_strand_id
1 'polypeptide(L)'
;MESKMSVVYTVGPIKRHQVDKAYRLIEAAGCHFDLQAWREFCAGKVAGERPASEIERIVTAENPLGYIAGICIMHPVQNAKYGRMLDVPVFIVTSAGDTRGAANALLEYFMAVAGENSCGFIRVAALDPADWRRSITTSPREDRGILIPVQYP
;
A
#
# COMPACT_ATOMS: atom_id res chain seq x y z
N MET A 1 -25.67 -15.32 16.24
CA MET A 1 -24.88 -15.90 15.14
C MET A 1 -24.99 -14.92 13.97
N GLU A 2 -24.13 -13.90 13.97
CA GLU A 2 -24.13 -12.88 12.92
C GLU A 2 -23.44 -13.48 11.69
N SER A 3 -24.18 -13.62 10.61
CA SER A 3 -23.62 -13.96 9.30
C SER A 3 -22.62 -12.86 8.93
N LYS A 4 -21.33 -13.19 9.00
CA LYS A 4 -20.24 -12.30 8.62
C LYS A 4 -20.37 -11.98 7.13
N MET A 5 -21.02 -10.86 6.80
CA MET A 5 -21.07 -10.35 5.44
C MET A 5 -19.64 -10.10 5.00
N SER A 6 -19.18 -10.85 4.00
CA SER A 6 -17.90 -10.57 3.35
C SER A 6 -18.03 -9.22 2.64
N VAL A 7 -17.44 -8.19 3.21
CA VAL A 7 -17.37 -6.88 2.56
C VAL A 7 -16.46 -7.03 1.36
N VAL A 8 -16.98 -6.79 0.17
CA VAL A 8 -16.18 -6.79 -1.06
C VAL A 8 -15.50 -5.43 -1.18
N TYR A 9 -14.18 -5.43 -1.13
CA TYR A 9 -13.37 -4.22 -1.27
C TYR A 9 -13.01 -4.01 -2.73
N THR A 10 -13.16 -2.78 -3.21
CA THR A 10 -12.56 -2.36 -4.48
C THR A 10 -11.13 -1.92 -4.21
N VAL A 11 -10.16 -2.65 -4.75
CA VAL A 11 -8.73 -2.37 -4.57
C VAL A 11 -8.12 -1.91 -5.89
N GLY A 12 -7.32 -0.85 -5.84
CA GLY A 12 -6.61 -0.35 -7.02
C GLY A 12 -5.83 0.93 -6.78
N PRO A 13 -5.19 1.48 -7.83
CA PRO A 13 -4.44 2.71 -7.71
C PRO A 13 -5.32 3.85 -7.21
N ILE A 14 -4.74 4.72 -6.38
CA ILE A 14 -5.47 5.84 -5.78
C ILE A 14 -6.08 6.73 -6.86
N LYS A 15 -7.36 7.07 -6.69
CA LYS A 15 -8.10 7.99 -7.55
C LYS A 15 -8.12 9.38 -6.94
N ARG A 16 -8.27 10.42 -7.77
CA ARG A 16 -8.27 11.83 -7.32
C ARG A 16 -9.24 12.09 -6.16
N HIS A 17 -10.46 11.55 -6.22
CA HIS A 17 -11.47 11.72 -5.17
C HIS A 17 -11.18 10.95 -3.87
N GLN A 18 -10.22 10.02 -3.89
CA GLN A 18 -9.82 9.23 -2.73
C GLN A 18 -8.65 9.87 -1.95
N VAL A 19 -7.92 10.82 -2.54
CA VAL A 19 -6.75 11.47 -1.93
C VAL A 19 -7.08 12.01 -0.53
N ASP A 20 -8.05 12.91 -0.43
CA ASP A 20 -8.41 13.50 0.87
C ASP A 20 -9.04 12.48 1.85
N LYS A 21 -9.74 11.46 1.32
CA LYS A 21 -10.30 10.38 2.16
C LYS A 21 -9.19 9.52 2.77
N ALA A 22 -8.18 9.20 1.99
CA ALA A 22 -7.03 8.38 2.38
C ALA A 22 -6.14 9.10 3.41
N TYR A 23 -6.08 10.44 3.38
CA TYR A 23 -5.35 11.23 4.37
C TYR A 23 -5.78 10.91 5.82
N ARG A 24 -7.06 10.61 6.05
CA ARG A 24 -7.56 10.25 7.39
C ARG A 24 -6.86 9.03 7.97
N LEU A 25 -6.48 8.06 7.13
CA LEU A 25 -5.72 6.89 7.56
C LEU A 25 -4.25 7.24 7.84
N ILE A 26 -3.66 8.12 7.03
CA ILE A 26 -2.29 8.62 7.21
C ILE A 26 -2.18 9.38 8.54
N GLU A 27 -3.13 10.28 8.79
CA GLU A 27 -3.24 11.05 10.03
C GLU A 27 -3.47 10.13 11.24
N ALA A 28 -4.40 9.17 11.15
CA ALA A 28 -4.67 8.22 12.22
C ALA A 28 -3.50 7.28 12.52
N ALA A 29 -2.66 6.97 11.52
CA ALA A 29 -1.43 6.21 11.70
C ALA A 29 -0.29 7.03 12.36
N GLY A 30 -0.52 8.32 12.64
CA GLY A 30 0.46 9.21 13.23
C GLY A 30 1.60 9.58 12.28
N CYS A 31 1.43 9.40 10.98
CA CYS A 31 2.43 9.81 10.00
C CYS A 31 2.53 11.35 10.04
N HIS A 32 3.73 11.89 10.24
CA HIS A 32 3.97 13.34 10.25
C HIS A 32 3.91 13.95 8.84
N PHE A 33 2.72 13.93 8.25
CA PHE A 33 2.39 14.43 6.93
C PHE A 33 1.17 15.32 7.09
N ASP A 34 1.27 16.60 6.73
CA ASP A 34 0.08 17.43 6.63
C ASP A 34 -0.69 17.13 5.33
N LEU A 35 -1.94 17.60 5.25
CA LEU A 35 -2.82 17.35 4.11
C LEU A 35 -2.27 17.93 2.79
N GLN A 36 -1.53 19.03 2.85
CA GLN A 36 -0.95 19.64 1.64
C GLN A 36 0.18 18.76 1.10
N ALA A 37 1.12 18.37 1.96
CA ALA A 37 2.18 17.43 1.63
C ALA A 37 1.60 16.11 1.09
N TRP A 38 0.48 15.63 1.66
CA TRP A 38 -0.26 14.46 1.17
C TRP A 38 -0.71 14.60 -0.28
N ARG A 39 -1.37 15.71 -0.59
CA ARG A 39 -1.85 15.99 -1.94
C ARG A 39 -0.69 16.11 -2.93
N GLU A 40 0.38 16.79 -2.55
CA GLU A 40 1.59 16.94 -3.38
C GLU A 40 2.27 15.59 -3.63
N PHE A 41 2.35 14.72 -2.62
CA PHE A 41 2.91 13.37 -2.77
C PHE A 41 2.06 12.48 -3.69
N CYS A 42 0.73 12.65 -3.65
CA CYS A 42 -0.19 11.95 -4.54
C CYS A 42 -0.18 12.51 -5.96
N ALA A 43 0.17 13.79 -6.13
CA ALA A 43 0.21 14.43 -7.44
C ALA A 43 1.22 13.70 -8.36
N GLY A 44 0.76 13.24 -9.52
CA GLY A 44 1.55 12.42 -10.45
C GLY A 44 1.59 10.92 -10.15
N LYS A 45 0.90 10.45 -9.10
CA LYS A 45 0.68 9.01 -8.77
C LYS A 45 -0.80 8.60 -8.83
N VAL A 46 -1.69 9.56 -9.10
CA VAL A 46 -3.11 9.30 -9.34
C VAL A 46 -3.28 8.53 -10.65
N ALA A 47 -4.19 7.55 -10.64
CA ALA A 47 -4.52 6.73 -11.81
C ALA A 47 -4.79 7.58 -13.06
N GLY A 48 -4.12 7.26 -14.18
CA GLY A 48 -4.31 7.91 -15.47
C GLY A 48 -3.31 9.02 -15.82
N GLU A 49 -2.43 9.42 -14.91
CA GLU A 49 -1.46 10.50 -15.16
C GLU A 49 -0.06 10.01 -15.61
N ARG A 50 0.31 8.72 -15.42
CA ARG A 50 1.60 8.14 -15.85
C ARG A 50 1.53 6.63 -16.19
N PRO A 51 2.42 6.12 -17.08
CA PRO A 51 2.54 4.68 -17.37
C PRO A 51 3.03 3.89 -16.16
N ALA A 52 2.50 2.67 -16.01
CA ALA A 52 2.50 1.92 -14.76
C ALA A 52 3.81 1.18 -14.41
N SER A 53 4.85 1.19 -15.24
CA SER A 53 5.84 0.09 -15.18
C SER A 53 7.02 0.24 -14.24
N GLU A 54 7.29 1.39 -13.60
CA GLU A 54 8.43 1.50 -12.66
C GLU A 54 8.19 2.47 -11.49
N ILE A 55 6.95 2.94 -11.34
CA ILE A 55 6.63 4.05 -10.43
C ILE A 55 6.04 3.50 -9.15
N GLU A 56 6.43 4.11 -8.03
CA GLU A 56 5.78 3.98 -6.73
C GLU A 56 4.26 4.11 -6.86
N ARG A 57 3.54 3.04 -6.51
CA ARG A 57 2.09 2.94 -6.60
C ARG A 57 1.47 3.17 -5.23
N ILE A 58 0.56 4.13 -5.15
CA ILE A 58 -0.35 4.28 -4.00
C ILE A 58 -1.62 3.51 -4.34
N VAL A 59 -2.01 2.57 -3.48
CA VAL A 59 -3.17 1.71 -3.67
C VAL A 59 -4.09 1.83 -2.48
N THR A 60 -5.40 1.88 -2.74
CA THR A 60 -6.44 2.00 -1.72
C THR A 60 -7.35 0.79 -1.76
N ALA A 61 -7.90 0.43 -0.60
CA ALA A 61 -9.03 -0.48 -0.47
C ALA A 61 -10.27 0.32 -0.06
N GLU A 62 -11.24 0.42 -0.97
CA GLU A 62 -12.50 1.13 -0.77
C GLU A 62 -13.62 0.14 -0.50
N ASN A 63 -14.39 0.37 0.56
CA ASN A 63 -15.56 -0.45 0.87
C ASN A 63 -16.78 -0.02 0.02
N PRO A 64 -17.88 -0.79 -0.02
CA PRO A 64 -19.07 -0.46 -0.81
C PRO A 64 -19.76 0.85 -0.44
N LEU A 65 -19.47 1.41 0.75
CA LEU A 65 -19.98 2.70 1.21
C LEU A 65 -19.09 3.89 0.79
N GLY A 66 -17.99 3.61 0.08
CA GLY A 66 -17.06 4.62 -0.40
C GLY A 66 -16.05 5.13 0.63
N TYR A 67 -15.86 4.38 1.73
CA TYR A 67 -14.81 4.66 2.71
C TYR A 67 -13.52 3.93 2.35
N ILE A 68 -12.40 4.64 2.49
CA ILE A 68 -11.07 4.04 2.36
C ILE A 68 -10.77 3.30 3.67
N ALA A 69 -10.78 1.97 3.60
CA ALA A 69 -10.53 1.08 4.72
C ALA A 69 -9.06 0.66 4.80
N GLY A 70 -8.27 0.89 3.75
CA GLY A 70 -6.85 0.65 3.78
C GLY A 70 -6.11 1.37 2.67
N ILE A 71 -4.80 1.52 2.88
CA ILE A 71 -3.87 2.10 1.94
C ILE A 71 -2.54 1.35 2.00
N CYS A 72 -1.93 1.12 0.84
CA CYS A 72 -0.53 0.74 0.76
C CYS A 72 0.22 1.59 -0.26
N ILE A 73 1.52 1.72 -0.05
CA ILE A 73 2.45 2.29 -1.02
C ILE A 73 3.47 1.21 -1.32
N MET A 74 3.75 1.00 -2.60
CA MET A 74 4.65 -0.05 -3.04
C MET A 74 5.44 0.33 -4.28
N HIS A 75 6.64 -0.24 -4.41
CA HIS A 75 7.49 -0.05 -5.58
C HIS A 75 8.41 -1.27 -5.78
N PRO A 76 8.67 -1.72 -7.02
CA PRO A 76 9.68 -2.73 -7.27
C PRO A 76 11.08 -2.22 -6.90
N VAL A 77 11.90 -3.09 -6.29
CA VAL A 77 13.29 -2.81 -5.94
C VAL A 77 14.19 -3.96 -6.35
N GLN A 78 15.45 -3.66 -6.65
CA GLN A 78 16.51 -4.67 -6.76
C GLN A 78 17.19 -4.81 -5.40
N ASN A 79 17.13 -6.00 -4.81
CA ASN A 79 17.84 -6.33 -3.58
C ASN A 79 19.03 -7.25 -3.87
N ALA A 80 20.16 -7.05 -3.18
CA ALA A 80 21.39 -7.80 -3.41
C ALA A 80 21.26 -9.29 -3.03
N LYS A 81 20.47 -9.61 -2.01
CA LYS A 81 20.31 -10.96 -1.47
C LYS A 81 19.13 -11.73 -2.08
N TYR A 82 18.00 -11.05 -2.29
CA TYR A 82 16.74 -11.68 -2.69
C TYR A 82 16.36 -11.40 -4.15
N GLY A 83 17.19 -10.66 -4.90
CA GLY A 83 16.91 -10.31 -6.28
C GLY A 83 15.82 -9.25 -6.40
N ARG A 84 14.97 -9.36 -7.43
CA ARG A 84 13.86 -8.41 -7.63
C ARG A 84 12.76 -8.65 -6.61
N MET A 85 12.37 -7.60 -5.90
CA MET A 85 11.35 -7.64 -4.84
C MET A 85 10.32 -6.54 -5.04
N LEU A 86 9.13 -6.73 -4.50
CA LEU A 86 8.15 -5.65 -4.33
C LEU A 86 8.29 -5.11 -2.91
N ASP A 87 8.75 -3.87 -2.79
CA ASP A 87 8.79 -3.21 -1.49
C ASP A 87 7.46 -2.56 -1.17
N VAL A 88 6.98 -2.74 0.06
CA VAL A 88 5.75 -2.17 0.61
C VAL A 88 6.14 -1.41 1.89
N PRO A 89 6.71 -0.19 1.76
CA PRO A 89 7.10 0.63 2.92
C PRO A 89 5.90 1.05 3.79
N VAL A 90 4.70 0.92 3.25
CA VAL A 90 3.47 1.45 3.81
C VAL A 90 2.37 0.42 3.68
N PHE A 91 1.78 0.04 4.81
CA PHE A 91 0.61 -0.80 4.86
C PHE A 91 -0.24 -0.40 6.07
N ILE A 92 -1.35 0.29 5.82
CA ILE A 92 -2.25 0.80 6.85
C ILE A 92 -3.66 0.31 6.55
N VAL A 93 -4.30 -0.28 7.55
CA VAL A 93 -5.71 -0.68 7.50
C VAL A 93 -6.45 -0.11 8.70
N THR A 94 -7.70 0.27 8.52
CA THR A 94 -8.54 0.73 9.62
C THR A 94 -8.79 -0.40 10.62
N SER A 95 -8.71 -0.10 11.91
CA SER A 95 -9.15 -0.99 12.99
C SER A 95 -10.68 -1.00 13.15
N ALA A 96 -11.37 0.02 12.62
CA ALA A 96 -12.81 0.12 12.66
C ALA A 96 -13.45 -0.59 11.46
N GLY A 97 -14.05 -1.76 11.70
CA GLY A 97 -14.75 -2.56 10.70
C GLY A 97 -14.05 -3.88 10.37
N ASP A 98 -14.15 -4.34 9.13
CA ASP A 98 -13.52 -5.59 8.68
C ASP A 98 -12.04 -5.39 8.32
N THR A 99 -11.21 -5.20 9.36
CA THR A 99 -9.74 -5.05 9.22
C THR A 99 -9.12 -6.21 8.45
N ARG A 100 -9.59 -7.44 8.70
CA ARG A 100 -9.07 -8.65 8.04
C ARG A 100 -9.42 -8.65 6.56
N GLY A 101 -10.65 -8.29 6.19
CA GLY A 101 -11.06 -8.19 4.79
C GLY A 101 -10.27 -7.13 4.03
N ALA A 102 -10.11 -5.93 4.61
CA ALA A 102 -9.32 -4.86 3.99
C ALA A 102 -7.84 -5.26 3.81
N ALA A 103 -7.24 -5.89 4.83
CA ALA A 103 -5.85 -6.34 4.77
C ALA A 103 -5.65 -7.44 3.72
N ASN A 104 -6.55 -8.42 3.68
CA ASN A 104 -6.50 -9.50 2.68
C ASN A 104 -6.65 -8.96 1.26
N ALA A 105 -7.59 -8.05 1.03
CA ALA A 105 -7.81 -7.48 -0.29
C ALA A 105 -6.58 -6.69 -0.80
N LEU A 106 -5.89 -5.95 0.08
CA LEU A 106 -4.62 -5.29 -0.27
C LEU A 106 -3.49 -6.29 -0.51
N LEU A 107 -3.39 -7.33 0.32
CA LEU A 107 -2.39 -8.40 0.18
C LEU A 107 -2.55 -9.14 -1.15
N GLU A 108 -3.76 -9.55 -1.51
CA GLU A 108 -4.08 -10.15 -2.81
C GLU A 108 -3.66 -9.25 -3.97
N TYR A 109 -3.94 -7.95 -3.87
CA TYR A 109 -3.56 -6.99 -4.91
C TYR A 109 -2.04 -6.90 -5.10
N PHE A 110 -1.26 -6.71 -4.03
CA PHE A 110 0.19 -6.58 -4.19
C PHE A 110 0.89 -7.92 -4.46
N MET A 111 0.28 -9.06 -4.13
CA MET A 111 0.74 -10.37 -4.61
C MET A 111 0.61 -10.49 -6.13
N ALA A 112 -0.52 -10.06 -6.70
CA ALA A 112 -0.70 -10.00 -8.16
C ALA A 112 0.33 -9.06 -8.81
N VAL A 113 0.52 -7.85 -8.25
CA VAL A 113 1.52 -6.89 -8.74
C VAL A 113 2.94 -7.47 -8.66
N ALA A 114 3.27 -8.18 -7.58
CA ALA A 114 4.58 -8.81 -7.45
C ALA A 114 4.81 -9.87 -8.54
N GLY A 115 3.79 -10.68 -8.84
CA GLY A 115 3.83 -11.66 -9.93
C GLY A 115 3.99 -11.00 -11.31
N GLU A 116 3.22 -9.94 -11.59
CA GLU A 116 3.33 -9.16 -12.85
C GLU A 116 4.72 -8.53 -13.05
N ASN A 117 5.42 -8.21 -11.97
CA ASN A 117 6.74 -7.58 -11.99
C ASN A 117 7.89 -8.58 -11.82
N SER A 118 7.62 -9.89 -11.86
CA SER A 118 8.60 -10.96 -11.65
C SER A 118 9.39 -10.79 -10.34
N CYS A 119 8.72 -10.32 -9.29
CA CYS A 119 9.30 -10.21 -7.96
C CYS A 119 9.28 -11.59 -7.29
N GLY A 120 10.41 -12.03 -6.72
CA GLY A 120 10.48 -13.29 -5.97
C GLY A 120 9.96 -13.17 -4.54
N PHE A 121 9.97 -11.95 -4.01
CA PHE A 121 9.58 -11.64 -2.63
C PHE A 121 8.85 -10.30 -2.56
N ILE A 122 7.99 -10.19 -1.55
CA ILE A 122 7.41 -8.93 -1.09
C ILE A 122 8.01 -8.62 0.28
N ARG A 123 8.42 -7.37 0.49
CA ARG A 123 8.82 -6.87 1.81
C ARG A 123 7.75 -5.91 2.32
N VAL A 124 7.11 -6.25 3.43
CA VAL A 124 6.22 -5.32 4.15
C VAL A 124 7.01 -4.72 5.29
N ALA A 125 7.33 -3.43 5.20
CA ALA A 125 8.08 -2.75 6.25
C ALA A 125 7.25 -2.70 7.55
N ALA A 126 7.93 -2.78 8.70
CA ALA A 126 7.31 -2.33 9.93
C ALA A 126 7.08 -0.83 9.81
N LEU A 127 5.83 -0.40 9.89
CA LEU A 127 5.49 1.01 9.81
C LEU A 127 6.11 1.74 11.01
N ASP A 128 7.02 2.65 10.73
CA ASP A 128 7.49 3.65 11.69
C ASP A 128 6.94 5.02 11.25
N PRO A 129 5.93 5.56 11.95
CA PRO A 129 5.31 6.83 11.58
C PRO A 129 6.29 8.00 11.55
N ALA A 130 7.38 7.94 12.32
CA ALA A 130 8.42 8.97 12.34
C ALA A 130 9.37 8.87 11.13
N ASP A 131 9.56 7.66 10.59
CA ASP A 131 10.47 7.38 9.48
C ASP A 131 9.76 7.25 8.13
N TRP A 132 8.44 7.42 8.07
CA TRP A 132 7.65 7.30 6.83
C TRP A 132 8.26 8.02 5.63
N ARG A 133 8.60 9.31 5.77
CA ARG A 133 9.21 10.12 4.70
C ARG A 133 10.55 9.54 4.24
N ARG A 134 11.31 8.95 5.15
CA ARG A 134 12.58 8.28 4.85
C ARG A 134 12.34 6.94 4.16
N SER A 135 11.33 6.19 4.57
CA SER A 135 10.94 4.91 3.96
C SER A 135 10.47 5.04 2.51
N ILE A 136 9.98 6.21 2.08
CA ILE A 136 9.62 6.51 0.68
C ILE A 136 10.75 7.16 -0.13
N THR A 137 11.81 7.70 0.50
CA THR A 137 12.87 8.47 -0.19
C THR A 137 14.24 7.80 -0.18
N THR A 138 14.50 6.89 0.74
CA THR A 138 15.81 6.28 0.94
C THR A 138 15.79 4.81 0.52
N SER A 139 16.92 4.33 0.00
CA SER A 139 17.12 2.91 -0.33
C SER A 139 16.59 2.01 0.80
N PRO A 140 15.88 0.91 0.48
CA PRO A 140 15.37 -0.06 1.44
C PRO A 140 16.35 -0.34 2.58
N ARG A 141 15.97 -0.08 3.83
CA ARG A 141 16.71 -0.64 4.97
C ARG A 141 16.62 -2.16 4.84
N GLU A 142 17.72 -2.81 4.49
CA GLU A 142 17.77 -4.24 4.10
C GLU A 142 17.20 -5.20 5.14
N ASP A 143 17.05 -4.78 6.40
CA ASP A 143 16.80 -5.68 7.53
C ASP A 143 15.52 -5.43 8.34
N ARG A 144 14.60 -4.55 7.91
CA ARG A 144 13.34 -4.31 8.65
C ARG A 144 12.10 -4.59 7.80
N GLY A 145 11.29 -5.56 8.26
CA GLY A 145 10.00 -5.92 7.67
C GLY A 145 9.73 -7.41 7.63
N ILE A 146 8.50 -7.78 7.28
CA ILE A 146 8.11 -9.17 7.01
C ILE A 146 8.41 -9.45 5.54
N LEU A 147 9.14 -10.55 5.29
CA LEU A 147 9.37 -11.07 3.95
C LEU A 147 8.33 -12.14 3.62
N ILE A 148 7.64 -11.94 2.50
CA ILE A 148 6.62 -12.86 2.00
C ILE A 148 7.13 -13.42 0.66
N PRO A 149 7.38 -14.74 0.55
CA PRO A 149 7.75 -15.34 -0.72
C PRO A 149 6.57 -15.29 -1.68
N VAL A 150 6.82 -14.91 -2.93
CA VAL A 150 5.83 -14.98 -4.00
C VAL A 150 5.84 -16.40 -4.53
N GLN A 151 4.78 -17.17 -4.25
CA GLN A 151 4.62 -18.50 -4.83
C GLN A 151 4.15 -18.33 -6.27
N TYR A 152 4.99 -18.73 -7.21
CA TYR A 152 4.57 -18.92 -8.59
C TYR A 152 3.77 -20.22 -8.67
N PRO A 153 2.63 -20.25 -9.40
CA PRO A 153 1.96 -21.50 -9.73
C PRO A 153 2.86 -22.44 -10.56
#